data_AF-A0AAD0CFE3-F1
#
_entry.id   AF-A0AAD0CFE3-F1
#
_cell.length_a   1.000
_cell.length_b   1.000
_cell.length_c   1.000
_cell.angle_alpha   90.00
_cell.angle_beta   90.00
_cell.angle_gamma   90.00
#
_symmetry.space_group_name_H-M   'P 1'
#
loop_
_entity.id
_entity.type
_entity.pdbx_description
1 polymer ?
#
loop_
_entity_poly.entity_id
_entity_poly.type
_entity_poly.pdbx_seq_one_letter_code
_entity_poly.pdbx_strand_id
1 'polypeptide(L)'
;MKIWILFLLFSFSFSGYSNSLPPENKSVNPVLKVMECLQNIPDSEITNPEHTISKELSLMTSVIENITLELGTNTKEQKEFRELYKVAFKHCPTEITTLKAGYKSTANKKLNKDKKQLAFAPSSLILANNFLPVN
;
A
#
# COMPACT_ATOMS: atom_id res chain seq x y z
N MET A 1 24.47 -36.89 38.92
CA MET A 1 24.28 -35.65 38.13
C MET A 1 24.75 -35.89 36.70
N LYS A 2 24.09 -35.25 35.73
CA LYS A 2 24.26 -35.32 34.26
C LYS A 2 23.59 -36.53 33.58
N ILE A 3 22.84 -36.20 32.52
CA ILE A 3 22.01 -37.07 31.64
C ILE A 3 20.58 -37.30 32.16
N TRP A 4 19.81 -36.23 32.37
CA TRP A 4 18.33 -36.28 32.46
C TRP A 4 17.65 -35.05 31.84
N ILE A 5 18.31 -34.34 30.90
CA ILE A 5 17.76 -33.11 30.27
C ILE A 5 17.42 -33.29 28.78
N LEU A 6 17.72 -34.45 28.18
CA LEU A 6 17.58 -34.63 26.73
C LEU A 6 16.26 -35.25 26.26
N PHE A 7 15.24 -35.40 27.13
CA PHE A 7 13.94 -35.97 26.75
C PHE A 7 12.79 -34.96 26.66
N LEU A 8 13.05 -33.67 26.87
CA LEU A 8 12.02 -32.61 26.87
C LEU A 8 11.90 -31.83 25.54
N LEU A 9 12.44 -32.35 24.43
CA LEU A 9 12.34 -31.70 23.11
C LEU A 9 11.47 -32.47 22.11
N PHE A 10 10.83 -33.57 22.51
CA PHE A 10 10.08 -34.42 21.57
C PHE A 10 8.56 -34.21 21.55
N SER A 11 8.05 -33.13 22.15
CA SER A 11 6.60 -32.91 22.29
C SER A 11 6.11 -31.54 21.83
N PHE A 12 6.72 -30.95 20.80
CA PHE A 12 6.04 -29.90 20.03
C PHE A 12 5.23 -30.56 18.91
N SER A 13 4.10 -31.15 19.29
CA SER A 13 3.02 -31.42 18.34
C SER A 13 2.43 -30.08 17.91
N PHE A 14 3.00 -29.47 16.86
CA PHE A 14 2.37 -28.37 16.16
C PHE A 14 1.26 -28.93 15.27
N SER A 15 0.14 -29.32 15.86
CA SER A 15 -1.13 -29.38 15.12
C SER A 15 -1.70 -27.98 15.12
N GLY A 16 -1.18 -27.15 14.22
CA GLY A 16 -1.81 -25.89 13.85
C GLY A 16 -3.15 -26.19 13.19
N TYR A 17 -4.23 -26.16 13.97
CA TYR A 17 -5.58 -26.10 13.47
C TYR A 17 -5.74 -24.76 12.74
N SER A 18 -5.60 -24.76 11.41
CA SER A 18 -5.94 -23.60 10.61
C SER A 18 -7.44 -23.41 10.70
N ASN A 19 -7.89 -22.43 11.49
CA ASN A 19 -9.22 -21.87 11.29
C ASN A 19 -9.23 -21.34 9.86
N SER A 20 -9.93 -22.01 8.95
CA SER A 20 -10.31 -21.42 7.67
C SER A 20 -11.14 -20.20 8.02
N LEU A 21 -10.52 -19.01 7.92
CA LEU A 21 -11.22 -17.75 8.00
C LEU A 21 -12.42 -17.83 7.03
N PRO A 22 -13.64 -17.50 7.48
CA PRO A 22 -14.80 -17.47 6.59
C PRO A 22 -14.48 -16.54 5.42
N PRO A 23 -14.98 -16.84 4.20
CA PRO A 23 -14.61 -16.08 3.01
C PRO A 23 -15.04 -14.63 3.24
N GLU A 24 -14.04 -13.79 3.50
CA GLU A 24 -14.23 -12.36 3.66
C GLU A 24 -14.87 -11.87 2.38
N ASN A 25 -16.06 -11.28 2.52
CA ASN A 25 -16.74 -10.51 1.49
C ASN A 25 -15.72 -9.53 0.88
N LYS A 26 -15.07 -9.92 -0.22
CA LYS A 26 -13.94 -9.20 -0.84
C LYS A 26 -14.33 -7.78 -1.22
N SER A 27 -14.34 -6.84 -0.27
CA SER A 27 -14.11 -5.43 -0.52
C SER A 27 -12.65 -5.34 -0.94
N VAL A 28 -12.38 -5.62 -2.21
CA VAL A 28 -11.01 -5.67 -2.71
C VAL A 28 -10.39 -4.30 -2.51
N ASN A 29 -9.39 -4.21 -1.63
CA ASN A 29 -8.72 -2.98 -1.26
C ASN A 29 -8.16 -2.31 -2.54
N PRO A 30 -8.54 -1.05 -2.86
CA PRO A 30 -8.07 -0.37 -4.07
C PRO A 30 -6.54 -0.30 -4.19
N VAL A 31 -5.82 -0.30 -3.07
CA VAL A 31 -4.35 -0.36 -3.05
C VAL A 31 -3.85 -1.67 -3.63
N LEU A 32 -4.46 -2.81 -3.23
CA LEU A 32 -4.06 -4.13 -3.71
C LEU A 32 -4.29 -4.25 -5.22
N LYS A 33 -5.40 -3.74 -5.75
CA LYS A 33 -5.64 -3.73 -7.20
C LYS A 33 -4.59 -2.94 -7.98
N VAL A 34 -4.17 -1.80 -7.44
CA VAL A 34 -3.08 -1.02 -8.05
C VAL A 34 -1.79 -1.82 -8.03
N MET A 35 -1.41 -2.40 -6.89
CA MET A 35 -0.17 -3.20 -6.76
C MET A 35 -0.17 -4.40 -7.72
N GLU A 36 -1.27 -5.15 -7.79
CA GLU A 36 -1.46 -6.26 -8.73
C GLU A 36 -1.29 -5.81 -10.19
N CYS A 37 -1.85 -4.65 -10.57
CA CYS A 37 -1.67 -4.11 -11.91
C CYS A 37 -0.22 -3.68 -12.18
N LEU A 38 0.39 -2.94 -11.25
CA LEU A 38 1.75 -2.42 -11.38
C LEU A 38 2.80 -3.54 -11.54
N GLN A 39 2.56 -4.71 -10.94
CA GLN A 39 3.44 -5.86 -11.06
C GLN A 39 3.60 -6.34 -12.53
N ASN A 40 2.56 -6.17 -13.35
CA ASN A 40 2.52 -6.62 -14.73
C ASN A 40 3.17 -5.65 -15.73
N ILE A 41 3.65 -4.49 -15.27
CA ILE A 41 4.32 -3.52 -16.14
C ILE A 41 5.67 -4.09 -16.58
N PRO A 42 5.99 -4.07 -17.89
CA PRO A 42 7.24 -4.61 -18.39
C PRO A 42 8.44 -3.76 -17.94
N ASP A 43 9.52 -4.41 -17.53
CA ASP A 43 10.74 -3.75 -17.04
C ASP A 43 11.39 -2.85 -18.10
N SER A 44 11.19 -3.15 -19.38
CA SER A 44 11.68 -2.36 -20.52
C SER A 44 11.09 -0.94 -20.60
N GLU A 45 9.97 -0.68 -19.91
CA GLU A 45 9.39 0.66 -19.82
C GLU A 45 9.93 1.48 -18.65
N ILE A 46 10.81 0.90 -17.82
CA ILE A 46 11.43 1.59 -16.69
C ILE A 46 12.84 2.01 -17.08
N THR A 47 13.00 3.30 -17.35
CA THR A 47 14.25 3.86 -17.88
C THR A 47 15.40 3.88 -16.86
N ASN A 48 15.09 3.98 -15.56
CA ASN A 48 16.11 4.00 -14.49
C ASN A 48 16.29 2.59 -13.90
N PRO A 49 17.48 1.97 -14.01
CA PRO A 49 17.74 0.64 -13.49
C PRO A 49 17.60 0.52 -11.97
N GLU A 50 17.76 1.60 -11.21
CA GLU A 50 17.56 1.58 -9.75
C GLU A 50 16.10 1.29 -9.39
N HIS A 51 15.16 1.77 -10.20
CA HIS A 51 13.75 1.48 -10.01
C HIS A 51 13.37 0.08 -10.46
N THR A 52 14.15 -0.59 -11.32
CA THR A 52 13.84 -1.96 -11.75
C THR A 52 13.97 -2.96 -10.60
N ILE A 53 14.96 -2.79 -9.72
CA ILE A 53 15.18 -3.67 -8.55
C ILE A 53 14.02 -3.58 -7.55
N SER A 54 13.44 -2.39 -7.40
CA SER A 54 12.31 -2.12 -6.52
C SER A 54 11.10 -1.61 -7.31
N LYS A 55 10.79 -2.27 -8.44
CA LYS A 55 9.79 -1.82 -9.42
C LYS A 55 8.45 -1.50 -8.79
N GLU A 56 7.88 -2.47 -8.09
CA GLU A 56 6.55 -2.35 -7.50
C GLU A 56 6.48 -1.19 -6.50
N LEU A 57 7.48 -1.10 -5.61
CA LEU A 57 7.56 -0.04 -4.61
C LEU A 57 7.78 1.34 -5.24
N SER A 58 8.65 1.43 -6.26
CA SER A 58 8.94 2.69 -6.96
C SER A 58 7.72 3.19 -7.73
N LEU A 59 7.03 2.28 -8.43
CA LEU A 59 5.79 2.60 -9.15
C LEU A 59 4.67 2.99 -8.18
N MET A 60 4.45 2.24 -7.10
CA MET A 60 3.42 2.57 -6.12
C MET A 60 3.70 3.91 -5.44
N THR A 61 4.96 4.19 -5.09
CA THR A 61 5.38 5.48 -4.55
C THR A 61 5.07 6.59 -5.53
N SER A 62 5.40 6.42 -6.82
CA SER A 62 5.08 7.41 -7.85
C SER A 62 3.59 7.72 -7.96
N VAL A 63 2.73 6.69 -7.84
CA VAL A 63 1.28 6.83 -7.87
C VAL A 63 0.80 7.65 -6.67
N ILE A 64 1.26 7.32 -5.46
CA ILE A 64 0.87 8.04 -4.24
C ILE A 64 1.34 9.49 -4.30
N GLU A 65 2.59 9.73 -4.71
CA GLU A 65 3.14 11.07 -4.81
C GLU A 65 2.36 11.94 -5.79
N ASN A 66 2.05 11.43 -6.98
CA ASN A 66 1.26 12.19 -7.94
C ASN A 66 -0.16 12.45 -7.43
N ILE A 67 -0.82 11.45 -6.83
CA ILE A 67 -2.16 11.65 -6.24
C ILE A 67 -2.13 12.72 -5.14
N THR A 68 -1.13 12.69 -4.25
CA THR A 68 -1.03 13.67 -3.16
C THR A 68 -0.67 15.07 -3.66
N LEU A 69 0.14 15.17 -4.71
CA LEU A 69 0.42 16.43 -5.40
C LEU A 69 -0.85 17.02 -6.03
N GLU A 70 -1.61 16.20 -6.78
CA GLU A 70 -2.86 16.64 -7.44
C GLU A 70 -3.97 17.01 -6.46
N LEU A 71 -4.02 16.34 -5.31
CA LEU A 71 -4.96 16.67 -4.23
C LEU A 71 -4.49 17.86 -3.37
N GLY A 72 -3.29 18.41 -3.63
CA GLY A 72 -2.70 19.52 -2.88
C GLY A 72 -2.30 19.15 -1.45
N THR A 73 -2.23 17.86 -1.10
CA THR A 73 -1.81 17.39 0.22
C THR A 73 -0.29 17.23 0.32
N ASN A 74 0.41 17.23 -0.81
CA ASN A 74 1.86 17.36 -0.90
C ASN A 74 2.21 18.55 -1.81
N THR A 75 3.08 19.44 -1.34
CA THR A 75 3.55 20.62 -2.10
C THR A 75 4.98 20.47 -2.62
N LYS A 76 5.67 19.38 -2.26
CA LYS A 76 7.04 19.09 -2.67
C LYS A 76 7.02 17.97 -3.69
N GLU A 77 7.02 18.35 -4.96
CA GLU A 77 7.11 17.40 -6.07
C GLU A 77 8.51 16.78 -6.17
N GLN A 78 8.57 15.46 -6.32
CA GLN A 78 9.78 14.75 -6.70
C GLN A 78 9.73 14.42 -8.20
N LYS A 79 10.55 15.10 -9.00
CA LYS A 79 10.52 15.00 -10.47
C LYS A 79 10.81 13.60 -10.99
N GLU A 80 11.63 12.83 -10.27
CA GLU A 80 11.99 11.46 -10.61
C GLU A 80 10.75 10.55 -10.71
N PHE A 81 9.81 10.71 -9.78
CA PHE A 81 8.58 9.93 -9.75
C PHE A 81 7.55 10.37 -10.80
N ARG A 82 7.69 11.55 -11.41
CA ARG A 82 6.77 12.00 -12.48
C ARG A 82 6.82 11.07 -13.70
N GLU A 83 8.02 10.67 -14.12
CA GLU A 83 8.16 9.80 -15.29
C GLU A 83 7.68 8.37 -14.98
N LEU A 84 7.99 7.86 -13.79
CA LEU A 84 7.45 6.58 -13.30
C LEU A 84 5.93 6.60 -13.25
N TYR A 85 5.33 7.69 -12.79
CA TYR A 85 3.89 7.84 -12.74
C TYR A 85 3.26 7.77 -14.14
N LYS A 86 3.88 8.38 -15.16
CA LYS A 86 3.37 8.28 -16.54
C LYS A 86 3.33 6.84 -17.03
N VAL A 87 4.37 6.05 -16.72
CA VAL A 87 4.41 4.62 -17.05
C VAL A 87 3.32 3.88 -16.28
N ALA A 88 3.23 4.09 -14.97
CA ALA A 88 2.19 3.49 -14.13
C ALA A 88 0.78 3.79 -14.65
N PHE A 89 0.49 5.06 -14.97
CA PHE A 89 -0.82 5.49 -15.44
C PHE A 89 -1.14 5.02 -16.86
N LYS A 90 -0.14 4.86 -17.73
CA LYS A 90 -0.30 4.27 -19.06
C LYS A 90 -0.83 2.84 -18.99
N HIS A 91 -0.36 2.03 -18.04
CA HIS A 91 -0.74 0.61 -17.90
C HIS A 91 -1.90 0.36 -16.96
N CYS A 92 -2.02 1.15 -15.88
CA CYS A 92 -3.00 0.94 -14.80
C CYS A 92 -3.95 2.13 -14.56
N PRO A 93 -4.53 2.75 -15.60
CA PRO A 93 -5.30 4.00 -15.45
C PRO A 93 -6.55 3.81 -14.59
N THR A 94 -7.23 2.67 -14.71
CA THR A 94 -8.50 2.38 -14.02
C THR A 94 -8.29 2.23 -12.52
N GLU A 95 -7.31 1.43 -12.13
CA GLU A 95 -6.95 1.13 -10.75
C GLU A 95 -6.46 2.40 -10.06
N ILE A 96 -5.57 3.15 -10.72
CA ILE A 96 -5.04 4.42 -10.18
C ILE A 96 -6.16 5.45 -10.01
N THR A 97 -7.07 5.58 -10.98
CA THR A 97 -8.20 6.50 -10.87
C THR A 97 -9.14 6.11 -9.72
N THR A 98 -9.36 4.81 -9.53
CA THR A 98 -10.15 4.28 -8.41
C THR A 98 -9.49 4.61 -7.07
N LEU A 99 -8.17 4.40 -6.97
CA LEU A 99 -7.38 4.75 -5.79
C LEU A 99 -7.46 6.25 -5.49
N LYS A 100 -7.28 7.10 -6.51
CA LYS A 100 -7.40 8.57 -6.40
C LYS A 100 -8.78 8.99 -5.88
N ALA A 101 -9.86 8.40 -6.39
CA ALA A 101 -11.21 8.67 -5.92
C ALA A 101 -11.37 8.32 -4.42
N GLY A 102 -10.79 7.19 -3.99
CA GLY A 102 -10.71 6.80 -2.58
C GLY A 102 -9.98 7.83 -1.71
N TYR A 103 -8.81 8.30 -2.15
CA TYR A 103 -8.05 9.34 -1.46
C TYR A 103 -8.83 10.65 -1.35
N LYS A 104 -9.49 11.08 -2.43
CA LYS A 104 -10.33 12.30 -2.45
C LYS A 104 -11.51 12.19 -1.47
N SER A 105 -12.18 11.04 -1.43
CA SER A 105 -13.28 10.77 -0.50
C SER A 105 -12.81 10.87 0.96
N THR A 106 -11.66 10.27 1.28
CA THR A 106 -11.06 10.33 2.61
C THR A 106 -10.61 11.74 2.99
N ALA A 107 -9.99 12.47 2.05
CA ALA A 107 -9.58 13.86 2.26
C ALA A 107 -10.78 14.77 2.56
N ASN A 108 -11.88 14.64 1.80
CA ASN A 108 -13.11 15.40 2.03
C ASN A 108 -13.79 15.02 3.36
N LYS A 109 -13.82 13.73 3.71
CA LYS A 109 -14.35 13.25 4.99
C LYS A 109 -13.53 13.79 6.15
N LYS A 110 -12.20 13.85 6.01
CA LYS A 110 -11.28 14.43 6.98
C LYS A 110 -11.48 15.93 7.11
N LEU A 111 -11.66 16.68 6.02
CA LEU A 111 -12.00 18.11 6.03
C LEU A 111 -13.31 18.40 6.79
N ASN A 112 -14.32 17.56 6.61
CA ASN A 112 -15.59 17.69 7.35
C ASN A 112 -15.49 17.31 8.83
N LYS A 113 -14.53 16.44 9.20
CA LYS A 113 -14.26 16.05 10.61
C LYS A 113 -13.32 17.06 11.30
N ASP A 114 -12.35 17.60 10.57
CA ASP A 114 -11.30 18.52 11.02
C ASP A 114 -11.77 19.98 11.09
N LYS A 115 -13.00 20.31 10.66
CA LYS A 115 -13.71 21.50 11.16
C LYS A 115 -13.85 21.51 12.69
N LYS A 116 -13.59 20.37 13.36
CA LYS A 116 -13.54 20.29 14.82
C LYS A 116 -12.14 20.29 15.43
N GLN A 117 -11.07 19.83 14.76
CA GLN A 117 -9.70 19.90 15.30
C GLN A 117 -8.66 19.87 14.16
N LEU A 118 -7.91 20.96 14.00
CA LEU A 118 -6.76 21.06 13.10
C LEU A 118 -5.53 20.37 13.73
N ALA A 119 -5.03 19.31 13.09
CA ALA A 119 -3.60 19.00 13.06
C ALA A 119 -3.32 18.05 11.87
N PHE A 120 -2.64 18.57 10.84
CA PHE A 120 -2.20 17.79 9.68
C PHE A 120 -1.15 16.76 10.11
N ALA A 121 -1.33 15.51 9.67
CA ALA A 121 -0.37 14.44 9.92
C ALA A 121 0.29 14.01 8.59
N PRO A 122 1.60 13.72 8.61
CA PRO A 122 2.37 13.38 7.41
C PRO A 122 1.93 12.03 6.81
N SER A 123 2.30 11.81 5.56
CA SER A 123 1.90 10.72 4.65
C SER A 123 1.97 9.30 5.23
N SER A 124 2.72 9.08 6.32
CA SER A 124 2.78 7.82 7.07
C SER A 124 1.45 7.42 7.73
N LEU A 125 0.61 8.38 8.12
CA LEU A 125 -0.66 8.10 8.80
C LEU A 125 -1.78 7.68 7.85
N ILE A 126 -1.69 8.02 6.55
CA ILE A 126 -2.69 7.59 5.56
C ILE A 126 -2.47 6.14 5.15
N LEU A 127 -1.22 5.70 5.07
CA LEU A 127 -0.90 4.30 4.81
C LEU A 127 -1.38 3.42 5.96
N ALA A 128 -1.06 3.78 7.22
CA ALA A 128 -1.47 3.02 8.41
C ALA A 128 -3.00 2.84 8.55
N ASN A 129 -3.79 3.84 8.16
CA ASN A 129 -5.26 3.77 8.26
C ASN A 129 -5.92 2.87 7.22
N ASN A 130 -5.21 2.42 6.18
CA ASN A 130 -5.69 1.42 5.23
C ASN A 130 -5.25 -0.01 5.61
N PHE A 131 -4.40 -0.17 6.63
CA PHE A 131 -3.84 -1.45 7.09
C PHE A 131 -4.39 -1.93 8.44
N LEU A 132 -5.20 -1.12 9.12
CA LEU A 132 -5.83 -1.52 10.38
C LEU A 132 -7.31 -1.88 10.13
N PRO A 133 -7.75 -3.11 10.47
CA PRO A 133 -9.18 -3.39 10.52
C PRO A 133 -9.79 -2.52 11.61
N VAL A 134 -10.83 -1.77 11.24
CA VAL A 134 -11.65 -1.03 12.19
C VAL A 134 -12.42 -2.08 12.99
N ASN A 135 -11.99 -2.28 14.24
CA ASN A 135 -12.74 -3.06 15.23
C ASN A 135 -13.86 -2.19 15.82
#